data_AF-A0A930FHL4-F1
#
_entry.id   AF-A0A930FHL4-F1
#
_cell.length_a   1.000
_cell.length_b   1.000
_cell.length_c   1.000
_cell.angle_alpha   90.00
_cell.angle_beta   90.00
_cell.angle_gamma   90.00
#
_symmetry.space_group_name_H-M   'P 1'
#
loop_
_entity.id
_entity.type
_entity.pdbx_description
1 polymer ?
#
loop_
_entity_poly.entity_id
_entity_poly.type
_entity_poly.pdbx_seq_one_letter_code
_entity_poly.pdbx_strand_id
1 'polypeptide(L)' 'MIYTITFNPAIDLVVKVPNCELGTLNRSVEENYVAGGKGINMSVILKRLGFDNTA' A
#
# COMPACT_ATOMS: atom_id res chain seq x y z
N MET A 1 -9.38 14.63 -17.18
CA MET A 1 -8.42 14.62 -16.05
C MET A 1 -9.14 14.10 -14.82
N ILE A 2 -8.72 12.97 -14.26
CA ILE A 2 -9.35 12.35 -13.07
C ILE A 2 -8.54 12.73 -11.83
N TYR A 3 -9.22 13.08 -10.73
CA TYR A 3 -8.58 13.37 -9.45
C TYR A 3 -9.03 12.36 -8.40
N THR A 4 -8.08 11.86 -7.61
CA THR A 4 -8.38 11.00 -6.47
C THR A 4 -7.95 11.70 -5.19
N ILE A 5 -8.75 11.61 -4.13
CA ILE A 5 -8.44 12.23 -2.84
C ILE A 5 -8.38 11.13 -1.78
N THR A 6 -7.33 11.14 -0.96
CA THR A 6 -7.25 10.34 0.26
C THR A 6 -7.09 11.27 1.44
N PHE A 7 -8.13 11.38 2.29
CA PHE A 7 -8.06 12.25 3.48
C PHE A 7 -7.12 11.72 4.57
N ASN A 8 -6.95 10.39 4.62
CA ASN A 8 -6.09 9.73 5.58
C ASN A 8 -5.08 8.84 4.84
N PRO A 9 -4.05 9.42 4.20
CA PRO A 9 -3.01 8.65 3.54
C PRO A 9 -2.15 7.92 4.58
N ALA A 10 -1.54 6.81 4.18
CA ALA A 10 -0.71 6.00 5.03
C ALA A 10 0.57 5.55 4.30
N ILE A 11 1.58 5.17 5.07
CA ILE A 11 2.67 4.34 4.59
C ILE A 11 2.36 2.93 5.11
N ASP A 12 1.93 2.06 4.22
CA ASP A 12 1.63 0.67 4.54
C ASP A 12 2.96 -0.09 4.60
N LEU A 13 3.31 -0.60 5.79
CA LEU A 13 4.46 -1.48 5.98
C LEU A 13 4.01 -2.93 5.86
N VAL A 14 4.38 -3.56 4.75
CA VAL A 14 4.14 -4.98 4.52
C VAL A 14 5.37 -5.76 4.99
N VAL A 15 5.21 -6.47 6.11
CA VAL A 15 6.26 -7.31 6.70
C VAL A 15 6.03 -8.76 6.31
N LYS A 16 7.09 -9.43 5.85
CA LYS A 16 7.07 -10.87 5.58
C LYS A 16 7.84 -11.60 6.66
N VAL A 17 7.23 -12.64 7.22
CA VAL A 17 7.84 -13.56 8.18
C VAL A 17 7.71 -14.99 7.63
N PRO A 18 8.67 -15.90 7.90
CA PRO A 18 8.59 -17.28 7.42
C PRO A 18 7.40 -18.05 7.99
N ASN A 19 7.15 -17.89 9.30
CA ASN A 19 5.98 -18.40 10.00
C ASN A 19 5.53 -17.31 11.00
N CYS A 20 4.22 -17.04 11.08
CA CYS A 20 3.67 -16.05 12.00
C CYS A 20 3.11 -16.77 13.24
N GLU A 21 3.83 -16.69 14.35
CA GLU A 21 3.48 -17.37 15.59
C GLU A 21 3.09 -16.37 16.68
N LEU A 22 1.91 -16.54 17.27
CA LEU A 22 1.44 -15.67 18.34
C LEU A 22 2.17 -15.97 19.66
N GLY A 23 2.46 -14.94 20.43
CA GLY A 23 3.13 -15.07 21.74
C GLY A 23 4.65 -15.27 21.67
N THR A 24 5.25 -15.24 20.49
CA THR A 24 6.70 -15.39 20.28
C THR A 24 7.29 -14.20 19.51
N LEU A 25 8.62 -14.09 19.52
CA LEU A 25 9.34 -13.10 18.70
C LEU A 25 9.37 -13.56 17.24
N ASN A 26 8.67 -12.84 16.37
CA ASN A 26 8.72 -13.03 14.93
C ASN A 26 9.78 -12.10 14.32
N ARG A 27 10.70 -12.63 13.51
CA ARG A 27 11.72 -11.84 12.80
C ARG A 27 11.35 -11.69 11.33
N SER A 28 11.35 -10.46 10.83
CA SER A 28 11.10 -10.15 9.43
C SER A 28 12.22 -10.71 8.55
N VAL A 29 11.85 -11.22 7.39
CA VAL A 29 12.80 -11.58 6.31
C VAL A 29 12.73 -10.60 5.15
N GLU A 30 11.68 -9.79 5.08
CA GLU A 30 11.47 -8.79 4.04
C GLU A 30 10.50 -7.72 4.55
N GLU A 31 10.73 -6.47 4.15
CA GLU A 31 9.92 -5.32 4.49
C GLU A 31 9.70 -4.47 3.24
N ASN A 32 8.45 -4.16 2.93
CA ASN A 32 8.07 -3.31 1.79
C ASN A 32 7.23 -2.13 2.28
N TYR A 33 7.62 -0.92 1.85
CA TYR A 33 6.86 0.31 2.11
C TYR A 33 6.02 0.65 0.89
N VAL A 34 4.71 0.79 1.08
CA VAL A 34 3.75 1.10 0.02
C VAL A 34 2.98 2.36 0.39
N ALA A 35 2.74 3.25 -0.58
CA ALA A 35 1.84 4.37 -0.38
C ALA A 35 0.40 3.84 -0.28
N GLY A 36 -0.18 3.91 0.92
CA GLY A 36 -1.50 3.42 1.27
C GLY A 36 -2.55 4.53 1.26
N GLY A 37 -3.77 4.17 0.91
CA GLY A 37 -4.88 5.11 0.86
C GLY A 37 -5.88 4.76 -0.23
N LYS A 38 -7.19 4.91 0.03
CA LYS A 38 -8.21 4.51 -0.95
C LYS A 38 -8.07 5.26 -2.28
N GLY A 39 -7.88 6.59 -2.24
CA GLY A 39 -7.67 7.39 -3.44
C GLY A 39 -6.35 7.05 -4.14
N ILE A 40 -5.26 6.91 -3.37
CA ILE A 40 -3.94 6.51 -3.88
C ILE A 40 -4.01 5.15 -4.60
N ASN A 41 -4.65 4.16 -3.99
CA ASN A 41 -4.84 2.83 -4.59
C ASN A 41 -5.65 2.90 -5.88
N MET A 42 -6.72 3.71 -5.92
CA MET A 42 -7.49 3.93 -7.15
C MET A 42 -6.65 4.62 -8.25
N SER A 43 -5.82 5.61 -7.89
CA SER A 43 -4.90 6.27 -8.82
C SER A 43 -3.92 5.29 -9.47
N VAL A 44 -3.35 4.38 -8.66
CA VAL A 44 -2.47 3.31 -9.14
C VAL A 44 -3.19 2.39 -10.13
N ILE A 45 -4.43 2.00 -9.84
CA ILE A 45 -5.24 1.16 -10.74
C ILE A 45 -5.55 1.89 -12.05
N LEU A 46 -6.01 3.14 -11.97
CA LEU A 46 -6.30 3.96 -13.16
C LEU A 46 -5.08 4.06 -14.07
N LYS A 47 -3.90 4.31 -13.50
CA LYS A 47 -2.65 4.39 -14.25
C LYS A 47 -2.27 3.05 -14.91
N ARG A 48 -2.48 1.92 -14.23
CA ARG A 48 -2.25 0.56 -14.80
C ARG A 48 -3.20 0.23 -15.95
N LEU A 49 -4.40 0.80 -15.94
CA LEU A 49 -5.40 0.64 -17.00
C LEU A 49 -5.22 1.63 -18.16
N GLY A 50 -4.21 2.52 -18.10
CA GLY A 50 -3.91 3.49 -19.15
C GLY A 50 -4.70 4.81 -19.06
N PHE A 51 -5.31 5.11 -17.91
CA PHE A 51 -6.02 6.37 -17.68
C PHE A 51 -5.16 7.39 -16.92
N ASP A 52 -5.04 8.59 -17.49
CA ASP A 52 -4.38 9.72 -16.83
C ASP A 52 -5.19 10.24 -15.63
N ASN A 53 -4.48 10.44 -14.51
CA ASN A 53 -5.06 10.93 -13.27
C ASN A 53 -4.01 11.60 -12.36
N THR A 54 -4.49 12.36 -11.37
CA THR A 54 -3.69 12.98 -10.32
C THR A 54 -4.21 12.55 -8.96
N ALA A 55 -3.31 12.08 -8.09
CA ALA A 55 -3.58 11.75 -6.70
C ALA A 55 -3.07 12.83 -5.75
#